data_AF-A0A920QUB3-F1
#
_entry.id   AF-A0A920QUB3-F1
#
_cell.length_a   1.000
_cell.length_b   1.000
_cell.length_c   1.000
_cell.angle_alpha   90.00
_cell.angle_beta   90.00
_cell.angle_gamma   90.00
#
_symmetry.space_group_name_H-M   'P 1'
#
loop_
_entity.id
_entity.type
_entity.pdbx_description
1 polymer ?
#
loop_
_entity_poly.entity_id
_entity_poly.type
_entity_poly.pdbx_seq_one_letter_code
_entity_poly.pdbx_strand_id
1 'polypeptide(L)' 'MPSQTDQYFPPEDNQIEVQYMSNAEVRVIPSIWGHGAGGPGRNPVDTKFIDDNLKELLAS' A
#
# COMPACT_ATOMS: atom_id res chain seq x y z
N MET A 1 -0.48 2.62 -1.14
CA MET A 1 -0.22 1.44 -0.28
C MET A 1 1.20 0.96 -0.54
N PRO A 2 2.22 1.47 0.18
CA PRO A 2 3.61 1.01 0.02
C PRO A 2 3.78 -0.40 0.57
N SER A 3 4.81 -1.12 0.09
CA SER A 3 5.21 -2.40 0.67
C SER A 3 6.05 -2.19 1.92
N GLN A 4 5.84 -3.01 2.95
CA GLN A 4 6.61 -2.98 4.20
C GLN A 4 8.14 -3.08 3.97
N THR A 5 8.55 -3.75 2.90
CA THR A 5 9.96 -4.01 2.58
C THR A 5 10.43 -3.30 1.31
N ASP A 6 9.71 -2.28 0.84
CA ASP A 6 10.15 -1.48 -0.32
C ASP A 6 11.44 -0.70 0.02
N GLN A 7 12.44 -0.80 -0.85
CA GLN A 7 13.72 -0.09 -0.70
C GLN A 7 13.80 1.19 -1.54
N TYR A 8 12.93 1.34 -2.54
CA TYR A 8 12.85 2.54 -3.38
C TYR A 8 11.85 3.54 -2.83
N PHE A 9 10.75 3.05 -2.24
CA PHE A 9 9.68 3.85 -1.64
C PHE A 9 9.29 3.31 -0.26
N PRO A 10 10.12 3.51 0.78
CA PRO A 10 9.84 3.02 2.13
C PRO A 10 8.51 3.57 2.69
N PRO A 11 7.78 2.81 3.51
CA PRO A 11 6.52 3.26 4.10
C PRO A 11 6.61 4.58 4.88
N GLU A 12 7.75 4.85 5.49
CA GLU A 12 8.02 6.05 6.30
C GLU A 12 7.92 7.33 5.45
N ASP A 13 8.37 7.29 4.20
CA ASP A 13 8.28 8.43 3.28
C ASP A 13 6.81 8.75 3.01
N ASN A 14 5.97 7.74 2.72
CA ASN A 14 4.55 7.97 2.51
C ASN A 14 3.81 8.41 3.79
N GLN A 15 4.24 7.93 4.96
CA GLN A 15 3.69 8.38 6.24
C GLN A 15 3.96 9.86 6.47
N ILE A 16 5.13 10.36 6.09
CA ILE A 16 5.45 11.79 6.12
C ILE A 16 4.57 12.54 5.11
N GLU A 17 4.48 12.07 3.86
CA GLU A 17 3.69 12.71 2.81
C GLU A 17 2.21 12.89 3.21
N VAL A 18 1.61 11.85 3.78
CA VAL A 18 0.19 11.86 4.18
C VAL A 18 -0.10 12.87 5.31
N GLN A 19 0.88 13.25 6.14
CA GLN A 19 0.69 14.31 7.13
C GLN A 19 0.35 15.67 6.51
N TYR A 20 0.66 15.86 5.23
CA TYR A 20 0.40 17.09 4.47
C TYR A 20 -0.81 16.99 3.54
N MET A 21 -1.56 15.89 3.59
CA MET A 21 -2.73 15.64 2.75
C MET A 21 -4.02 15.71 3.58
N SER A 22 -5.07 16.32 3.03
CA SER A 22 -6.41 16.25 3.62
C SER A 22 -7.10 14.93 3.25
N ASN A 23 -7.78 14.31 4.22
CA ASN A 23 -8.57 13.08 4.03
C ASN A 23 -7.78 11.91 3.41
N ALA A 24 -6.53 11.73 3.83
CA ALA A 24 -5.67 10.65 3.35
C ALA A 24 -5.17 9.78 4.51
N GLU A 25 -4.88 8.52 4.21
CA GLU A 25 -4.22 7.60 5.12
C GLU A 25 -3.25 6.68 4.36
N VAL A 26 -2.23 6.18 5.06
CA VAL A 26 -1.29 5.20 4.51
C VAL A 26 -1.68 3.83 4.99
N ARG A 27 -1.96 2.92 4.05
CA ARG A 27 -2.15 1.49 4.33
C ARG A 27 -0.97 0.71 3.75
N VAL A 28 -0.14 0.13 4.63
CA VAL A 28 1.09 -0.58 4.25
C VAL A 28 0.76 -2.03 3.90
N ILE A 29 1.23 -2.52 2.75
CA ILE A 29 1.11 -3.92 2.35
C ILE A 29 2.12 -4.73 3.19
N PRO A 30 1.68 -5.71 4.02
CA PRO A 30 2.56 -6.51 4.87
C PRO A 30 3.28 -7.59 4.05
N SER A 31 4.10 -7.16 3.10
CA SER A 31 4.77 -8.02 2.12
C SER A 31 6.29 -7.96 2.24
N ILE A 32 6.92 -9.11 2.02
CA ILE A 32 8.38 -9.26 1.90
C ILE A 32 8.89 -9.07 0.46
N TRP A 33 8.00 -8.81 -0.50
CA TRP A 33 8.33 -8.73 -1.92
C TRP A 33 8.87 -7.35 -2.33
N GLY A 34 9.08 -6.46 -1.35
CA GLY A 34 9.50 -5.09 -1.56
C GLY A 34 8.62 -4.37 -2.57
N HIS A 35 9.25 -3.61 -3.46
CA HIS A 35 8.58 -2.85 -4.52
C HIS A 35 7.64 -3.68 -5.39
N GLY A 36 7.93 -4.98 -5.57
CA GLY A 36 7.13 -5.88 -6.38
C GLY A 36 5.75 -6.23 -5.81
N ALA A 37 5.49 -5.95 -4.52
CA ALA A 37 4.25 -6.34 -3.83
C ALA A 37 3.00 -5.69 -4.44
N GLY A 38 3.12 -4.47 -4.98
CA GLY A 38 2.04 -3.77 -5.67
C GLY A 38 1.76 -4.28 -7.09
N GLY A 39 2.53 -5.25 -7.59
CA GLY A 39 2.37 -5.80 -8.93
C GLY A 39 1.09 -6.65 -9.05
N PRO A 40 0.10 -6.26 -9.87
CA PRO A 40 -1.17 -6.96 -9.95
C PRO A 40 -1.00 -8.45 -10.26
N GLY A 41 -1.61 -9.31 -9.44
CA GLY A 41 -1.61 -10.76 -9.65
C GLY A 41 -0.29 -11.49 -9.38
N ARG A 42 0.77 -10.79 -8.93
CA ARG A 42 2.06 -11.45 -8.61
C ARG A 42 2.03 -12.28 -7.35
N ASN A 43 1.34 -11.79 -6.32
CA ASN A 43 1.13 -12.47 -5.06
C ASN A 43 -0.36 -12.41 -4.70
N PRO A 44 -1.06 -13.56 -4.55
CA PRO A 44 -2.48 -13.58 -4.25
C PRO A 44 -2.86 -12.92 -2.91
N VAL A 45 -1.99 -12.99 -1.90
CA VAL A 45 -2.22 -12.38 -0.58
C VAL A 45 -2.14 -10.86 -0.69
N ASP A 46 -1.09 -10.34 -1.32
CA ASP A 46 -0.91 -8.90 -1.52
C ASP A 46 -2.00 -8.33 -2.43
N THR A 47 -2.37 -9.06 -3.50
CA THR A 47 -3.47 -8.69 -4.40
C THR A 47 -4.78 -8.59 -3.64
N LYS A 48 -5.09 -9.57 -2.76
CA LYS A 48 -6.30 -9.52 -1.94
C LYS A 48 -6.28 -8.31 -0.99
N PHE A 49 -5.16 -8.04 -0.34
CA PHE A 49 -5.02 -6.88 0.53
C PHE A 49 -5.30 -5.58 -0.23
N ILE A 50 -4.72 -5.42 -1.43
CA ILE A 50 -4.95 -4.25 -2.28
C ILE A 50 -6.42 -4.14 -2.67
N ASP A 51 -7.01 -5.24 -3.15
CA ASP A 51 -8.41 -5.26 -3.61
C ASP A 51 -9.40 -4.93 -2.48
N ASP A 52 -9.21 -5.47 -1.28
CA ASP A 52 -10.07 -5.19 -0.13
C ASP A 52 -10.01 -3.69 0.23
N ASN A 53 -8.81 -3.11 0.27
CA ASN A 53 -8.62 -1.69 0.59
C ASN A 53 -9.17 -0.77 -0.49
N LEU A 54 -9.04 -1.13 -1.77
CA LEU A 54 -9.66 -0.39 -2.87
C LEU A 54 -11.19 -0.44 -2.81
N LYS A 55 -11.77 -1.60 -2.49
CA LYS A 55 -13.23 -1.72 -2.31
C LYS A 55 -13.74 -0.86 -1.16
N GLU A 56 -13.00 -0.80 -0.05
CA GLU A 56 -13.34 0.07 1.08
C GLU A 56 -13.27 1.55 0.69
N LEU A 57 -12.20 1.99 0.03
CA LEU A 57 -12.03 3.38 -0.41
C LEU A 57 -13.12 3.82 -1.40
N LEU A 58 -13.57 2.89 -2.25
CA LEU A 58 -14.57 3.15 -3.29
C LEU A 58 -16.00 2.85 -2.83
N ALA A 59 -16.18 2.33 -1.61
CA ALA A 59 -17.49 2.19 -0.99
C ALA A 59 -17.97 3.60 -0.61
N SER A 60 -19.10 4.01 -1.19
CA SER A 60 -19.63 5.37 -1.16
C SER A 60 -19.88 5.94 0.23
#